data_AF-A0A963LUT7-F1
#
_entry.id   AF-A0A963LUT7-F1
#
_cell.length_a   1.000
_cell.length_b   1.000
_cell.length_c   1.000
_cell.angle_alpha   90.00
_cell.angle_beta   90.00
_cell.angle_gamma   90.00
#
_symmetry.space_group_name_H-M   'P 1'
#
loop_
_entity.id
_entity.type
_entity.pdbx_description
1 polymer ?
#
loop_
_entity_poly.entity_id
_entity_poly.type
_entity_poly.pdbx_seq_one_letter_code
_entity_poly.pdbx_strand_id
1 'polypeptide(L)'
;HAVWFRGAGTGSFTKRDITAQTWSVVGSTKSVSSYSSVCRLPDDDCLLWGNAHLTQGFAVFDCVTGTLHEPTFSGSLAGGCRPGYTQWHWVPSLGACIGWDNSSDTTLITRLTPGANPRTDTWTMDTLPVDGANAVTPDVRATNGTYGRFQYSPRMGIAMFFNSTSGPHYFYKL
;
A
#
# COMPACT_ATOMS: atom_id res chain seq x y z
N HIS A 1 20.04 -7.65 -3.31
CA HIS A 1 18.83 -7.37 -2.50
C HIS A 1 18.93 -5.98 -1.91
N ALA A 2 17.81 -5.28 -1.76
CA ALA A 2 17.84 -3.90 -1.27
C ALA A 2 16.66 -3.58 -0.37
N VAL A 3 16.89 -2.66 0.57
CA VAL A 3 15.81 -2.03 1.35
C VAL A 3 15.55 -0.67 0.75
N TRP A 4 14.30 -0.40 0.40
CA TRP A 4 13.87 0.89 -0.08
C TRP A 4 13.27 1.72 1.05
N PHE A 5 13.59 3.00 1.07
CA PHE A 5 13.06 3.95 2.03
C PHE A 5 12.64 5.23 1.31
N ARG A 6 11.42 5.69 1.61
CA ARG A 6 10.93 7.00 1.21
C ARG A 6 11.01 7.93 2.42
N GLY A 7 11.86 8.96 2.35
CA GLY A 7 11.94 9.98 3.39
C GLY A 7 10.63 10.77 3.54
N ALA A 8 10.40 11.39 4.70
CA ALA A 8 9.28 12.32 4.88
C ALA A 8 9.55 13.66 4.17
N GLY A 9 8.49 14.42 3.86
CA GLY A 9 8.59 15.78 3.31
C GLY A 9 9.39 15.85 2.00
N THR A 10 10.50 16.57 2.03
CA THR A 10 11.41 16.78 0.89
C THR A 10 12.40 15.65 0.65
N GLY A 11 12.36 14.57 1.46
CA GLY A 11 13.27 13.44 1.27
C GLY A 11 13.19 12.85 -0.15
N SER A 12 14.18 12.06 -0.54
CA SER A 12 14.14 11.26 -1.77
C SER A 12 13.78 9.81 -1.49
N PHE A 13 13.55 9.05 -2.56
CA PHE A 13 13.70 7.60 -2.50
C PHE A 13 15.18 7.25 -2.32
N THR A 14 15.46 6.46 -1.30
CA THR A 14 16.79 5.96 -0.98
C THR A 14 16.77 4.44 -0.96
N LYS A 15 17.91 3.87 -1.30
CA LYS A 15 18.12 2.43 -1.35
C LYS A 15 19.30 2.09 -0.44
N ARG A 16 19.11 1.10 0.43
CA ARG A 16 20.22 0.40 1.07
C ARG A 16 20.54 -0.84 0.26
N ASP A 17 21.74 -0.90 -0.29
CA ASP A 17 22.28 -2.15 -0.80
C ASP A 17 22.64 -3.05 0.39
N ILE A 18 22.03 -4.22 0.48
CA ILE A 18 22.25 -5.13 1.61
C ILE A 18 23.64 -5.77 1.53
N THR A 19 24.14 -6.04 0.33
CA THR A 19 25.44 -6.69 0.13
C THR A 19 26.57 -5.70 0.38
N ALA A 20 26.50 -4.51 -0.23
CA ALA A 20 27.51 -3.48 -0.08
C ALA A 20 27.39 -2.70 1.24
N GLN A 21 26.27 -2.83 1.96
CA GLN A 21 25.99 -2.11 3.21
C GLN A 21 26.01 -0.57 3.04
N THR A 22 25.70 -0.08 1.84
CA THR A 22 25.71 1.34 1.50
C THR A 22 24.31 1.88 1.29
N TRP A 23 24.13 3.16 1.60
CA TRP A 23 22.92 3.93 1.26
C TRP A 23 23.19 4.81 0.05
N SER A 24 22.26 4.84 -0.89
CA SER A 24 22.28 5.77 -2.02
C SER A 24 20.92 6.45 -2.19
N VAL A 25 20.97 7.71 -2.60
CA VAL A 25 19.80 8.45 -3.09
C VAL A 25 19.63 8.06 -4.56
N VAL A 26 18.45 7.57 -4.94
CA VAL A 26 18.25 6.98 -6.28
C VAL A 26 17.39 7.84 -7.19
N GLY A 27 16.42 8.57 -6.66
CA GLY A 27 15.40 9.18 -7.52
C GLY A 27 14.68 10.40 -6.95
N SER A 28 13.67 10.83 -7.70
CA SER A 28 13.14 12.20 -7.66
C SER A 28 12.76 12.70 -6.27
N THR A 29 13.10 13.97 -6.04
CA THR A 29 12.65 14.77 -4.90
C THR A 29 11.26 15.34 -5.21
N LYS A 30 10.21 14.51 -5.28
CA LYS A 30 8.85 15.06 -5.23
C LYS A 30 8.51 15.39 -3.80
N SER A 31 8.54 16.69 -3.48
CA SER A 31 8.16 17.20 -2.16
C SER A 31 6.66 17.03 -1.98
N VAL A 32 6.27 16.17 -1.04
CA VAL A 32 4.89 16.05 -0.58
C VAL A 32 4.88 16.08 0.93
N SER A 33 3.96 16.83 1.51
CA SER A 33 3.68 16.76 2.94
C SER A 33 2.79 15.55 3.24
N SER A 34 2.54 15.27 4.53
CA SER A 34 1.79 14.09 5.02
C SER A 34 2.58 12.76 5.01
N TYR A 35 1.92 11.71 5.49
CA TYR A 35 2.49 10.38 5.63
C TYR A 35 2.72 9.71 4.27
N SER A 36 3.73 8.84 4.22
CA SER A 36 4.04 8.04 3.04
C SER A 36 3.92 6.57 3.38
N SER A 37 3.30 5.83 2.47
CA SER A 37 3.20 4.37 2.48
C SER A 37 3.88 3.84 1.23
N VAL A 38 4.62 2.74 1.35
CA VAL A 38 5.33 2.14 0.23
C VAL A 38 5.03 0.65 0.19
N CYS A 39 4.68 0.16 -1.00
CA CYS A 39 4.50 -1.26 -1.27
C CYS A 39 5.35 -1.67 -2.46
N ARG A 40 5.97 -2.85 -2.36
CA ARG A 40 6.79 -3.41 -3.42
C ARG A 40 5.91 -4.09 -4.47
N LEU A 41 6.09 -3.74 -5.75
CA LEU A 41 5.55 -4.49 -6.89
C LEU A 41 6.69 -5.39 -7.41
N PRO A 42 6.68 -6.70 -7.08
CA PRO A 42 7.84 -7.55 -7.32
C PRO A 42 8.09 -7.79 -8.81
N ASP A 43 7.03 -7.90 -9.61
CA ASP A 43 7.11 -8.34 -11.01
C ASP A 43 7.70 -7.28 -11.94
N ASP A 44 7.54 -6.00 -11.60
CA ASP A 44 7.96 -4.86 -12.45
C ASP A 44 9.19 -4.10 -11.95
N ASP A 45 9.78 -4.54 -10.84
CA ASP A 45 10.79 -3.77 -10.10
C ASP A 45 10.35 -2.34 -9.78
N CYS A 46 9.13 -2.19 -9.24
CA CYS A 46 8.55 -0.90 -8.84
C CYS A 46 8.26 -0.81 -7.34
N LEU A 47 7.96 0.41 -6.89
CA LEU A 47 7.27 0.68 -5.65
C LEU A 47 5.98 1.44 -5.94
N LEU A 48 4.86 1.00 -5.37
CA LEU A 48 3.68 1.84 -5.21
C LEU A 48 3.92 2.77 -4.01
N TRP A 49 3.81 4.08 -4.24
CA TRP A 49 3.88 5.10 -3.22
C TRP A 49 2.52 5.74 -3.00
N GLY A 50 1.95 5.56 -1.81
CA GLY A 50 0.74 6.25 -1.38
C GLY A 50 1.06 7.46 -0.53
N ASN A 51 0.48 8.61 -0.86
CA ASN A 51 0.52 9.86 -0.10
C ASN A 51 -0.64 10.77 -0.54
N ALA A 52 -1.39 11.31 0.42
CA ALA A 52 -2.60 12.11 0.15
C ALA A 52 -2.39 13.40 -0.67
N HIS A 53 -1.15 13.85 -0.87
CA HIS A 53 -0.81 15.07 -1.61
C HIS A 53 -0.26 14.78 -3.01
N LEU A 54 -0.33 13.52 -3.46
CA LEU A 54 -0.16 13.14 -4.87
C LEU A 54 -1.47 13.36 -5.62
N THR A 55 -1.39 13.57 -6.94
CA THR A 55 -2.53 13.95 -7.80
C THR A 55 -3.76 13.06 -7.62
N GLN A 56 -3.57 11.75 -7.44
CA GLN A 56 -4.63 10.78 -7.16
C GLN A 56 -4.32 9.96 -5.90
N GLY A 57 -3.48 10.49 -5.01
CA GLY A 57 -3.05 9.80 -3.80
C GLY A 57 -1.93 8.78 -4.01
N PHE A 58 -1.58 8.45 -5.25
CA PHE A 58 -0.61 7.41 -5.57
C PHE A 58 0.35 7.82 -6.68
N ALA A 59 1.53 7.20 -6.67
CA ALA A 59 2.53 7.25 -7.72
C ALA A 59 3.30 5.93 -7.76
N VAL A 60 3.98 5.65 -8.87
CA VAL A 60 4.79 4.45 -9.06
C VAL A 60 6.24 4.86 -9.25
N PHE A 61 7.11 4.39 -8.37
CA PHE A 61 8.55 4.63 -8.45
C PHE A 61 9.24 3.47 -9.14
N ASP A 62 10.03 3.77 -10.16
CA ASP A 62 10.90 2.83 -10.84
C ASP A 62 12.20 2.62 -10.08
N CYS A 63 12.39 1.42 -9.55
CA CYS A 63 13.61 1.06 -8.84
C CYS A 63 14.84 0.96 -9.76
N VAL A 64 14.63 0.71 -11.06
CA VAL A 64 15.70 0.55 -12.06
C VAL A 64 16.17 1.91 -12.54
N THR A 65 15.25 2.76 -12.96
CA THR A 65 15.59 4.07 -13.57
C THR A 65 15.63 5.21 -12.56
N GLY A 66 15.10 5.03 -11.35
CA GLY A 66 14.95 6.11 -10.36
C GLY A 66 13.84 7.11 -10.70
N THR A 67 12.99 6.80 -11.69
CA THR A 67 11.94 7.69 -12.19
C THR A 67 10.66 7.53 -11.40
N LEU A 68 9.99 8.65 -11.11
CA LEU A 68 8.65 8.65 -10.54
C LEU A 68 7.61 8.84 -11.64
N HIS A 69 6.62 7.97 -11.65
CA HIS A 69 5.49 7.99 -12.58
C HIS A 69 4.19 8.26 -11.82
N GLU A 70 3.29 9.02 -12.44
CA GLU A 70 1.92 9.23 -11.94
C GLU A 70 0.93 8.69 -12.98
N PRO A 71 0.74 7.36 -13.03
CA PRO A 71 -0.26 6.76 -13.90
C PRO A 71 -1.66 7.20 -13.49
N THR A 72 -2.63 6.97 -14.36
CA THR A 72 -4.05 7.21 -14.03
C THR A 72 -4.56 6.10 -13.13
N PHE A 73 -5.36 6.45 -12.14
CA PHE A 73 -6.14 5.56 -11.29
C PHE A 73 -7.62 5.82 -11.56
N SER A 74 -8.33 4.80 -12.04
CA SER A 74 -9.76 4.84 -12.32
C SER A 74 -10.56 4.15 -11.20
N GLY A 75 -11.82 4.55 -11.02
CA GLY A 75 -12.66 4.07 -9.92
C GLY A 75 -12.59 4.99 -8.70
N SER A 76 -12.89 4.45 -7.53
CA SER A 76 -12.93 5.22 -6.28
C SER A 76 -12.33 4.43 -5.14
N LEU A 77 -11.51 5.10 -4.34
CA LEU A 77 -11.19 4.61 -3.01
C LEU A 77 -12.47 4.52 -2.19
N ALA A 78 -12.68 3.38 -1.53
CA ALA A 78 -13.74 3.25 -0.56
C ALA A 78 -13.48 4.18 0.66
N GLY A 79 -14.54 4.58 1.36
CA GLY A 79 -14.61 5.86 2.08
C GLY A 79 -13.62 6.06 3.23
N GLY A 80 -12.98 5.01 3.74
CA GLY A 80 -11.99 5.10 4.81
C GLY A 80 -10.54 5.08 4.35
N CYS A 81 -10.25 4.69 3.11
CA CYS A 81 -8.88 4.57 2.63
C CYS A 81 -8.22 5.95 2.48
N ARG A 82 -7.05 6.14 3.12
CA ARG A 82 -6.29 7.39 3.10
C ARG A 82 -4.87 7.10 2.62
N PRO A 83 -4.51 7.50 1.39
CA PRO A 83 -3.18 7.26 0.86
C PRO A 83 -2.09 7.84 1.77
N GLY A 84 -1.06 7.04 2.07
CA GLY A 84 -0.01 7.40 3.02
C GLY A 84 -0.26 6.96 4.46
N TYR A 85 -1.52 6.81 4.87
CA TYR A 85 -1.90 6.25 6.17
C TYR A 85 -2.21 4.75 6.08
N THR A 86 -2.78 4.31 4.95
CA THR A 86 -3.02 2.89 4.68
C THR A 86 -1.73 2.20 4.27
N GLN A 87 -1.36 1.12 4.97
CA GLN A 87 -0.26 0.26 4.54
C GLN A 87 -0.74 -0.69 3.44
N TRP A 88 -0.06 -0.65 2.30
CA TRP A 88 -0.35 -1.48 1.13
C TRP A 88 0.49 -2.75 1.13
N HIS A 89 -0.10 -3.84 0.63
CA HIS A 89 0.57 -5.12 0.43
C HIS A 89 0.24 -5.70 -0.94
N TRP A 90 1.27 -6.16 -1.65
CA TRP A 90 1.09 -6.89 -2.91
C TRP A 90 0.59 -8.31 -2.63
N VAL A 91 -0.44 -8.72 -3.37
CA VAL A 91 -1.02 -10.05 -3.32
C VAL A 91 -0.80 -10.72 -4.68
N PRO A 92 0.18 -11.63 -4.80
CA PRO A 92 0.55 -12.23 -6.08
C PRO A 92 -0.62 -12.95 -6.77
N SER A 93 -1.48 -13.64 -6.01
CA SER A 93 -2.63 -14.36 -6.56
C SER A 93 -3.70 -13.44 -7.15
N LEU A 94 -3.70 -12.16 -6.80
CA LEU A 94 -4.62 -11.15 -7.33
C LEU A 94 -3.96 -10.23 -8.36
N GLY A 95 -2.62 -10.25 -8.46
CA GLY A 95 -1.86 -9.26 -9.25
C GLY A 95 -2.18 -7.83 -8.81
N ALA A 96 -2.39 -7.59 -7.51
CA ALA A 96 -2.89 -6.32 -7.01
C ALA A 96 -2.29 -5.95 -5.65
N CYS A 97 -2.24 -4.64 -5.37
CA CYS A 97 -2.02 -4.12 -4.03
C CYS A 97 -3.36 -4.08 -3.28
N ILE A 98 -3.37 -4.54 -2.04
CA ILE A 98 -4.51 -4.37 -1.16
C ILE A 98 -4.14 -3.58 0.08
N GLY A 99 -5.11 -2.83 0.60
CA GLY A 99 -4.97 -2.01 1.79
C GLY A 99 -6.28 -1.99 2.55
N TRP A 100 -6.21 -2.05 3.87
CA TRP A 100 -7.40 -1.97 4.71
C TRP A 100 -8.18 -0.69 4.45
N ASP A 101 -9.45 -0.83 4.07
CA ASP A 101 -10.35 0.30 4.00
C ASP A 101 -10.79 0.62 5.42
N ASN A 102 -10.38 1.77 5.95
CA ASN A 102 -10.75 2.18 7.30
C ASN A 102 -12.22 2.62 7.38
N SER A 103 -13.11 2.07 6.55
CA SER A 103 -14.53 2.43 6.48
C SER A 103 -15.28 2.04 7.76
N SER A 104 -16.48 2.58 7.94
CA SER A 104 -17.44 2.06 8.94
C SER A 104 -17.91 0.64 8.59
N ASP A 105 -17.88 0.29 7.31
CA ASP A 105 -17.97 -1.10 6.88
C ASP A 105 -16.60 -1.75 7.02
N THR A 106 -16.42 -2.48 8.11
CA THR A 106 -15.18 -3.14 8.49
C THR A 106 -14.98 -4.46 7.76
N THR A 107 -15.67 -4.71 6.64
CA THR A 107 -15.45 -5.90 5.79
C THR A 107 -14.81 -5.55 4.45
N LEU A 108 -14.53 -4.27 4.22
CA LEU A 108 -14.03 -3.79 2.94
C LEU A 108 -12.50 -3.70 2.96
N ILE A 109 -11.89 -4.19 1.88
CA ILE A 109 -10.47 -4.01 1.60
C ILE A 109 -10.36 -3.25 0.29
N THR A 110 -9.61 -2.16 0.26
CA THR A 110 -9.33 -1.48 -1.01
C THR A 110 -8.32 -2.29 -1.82
N ARG A 111 -8.59 -2.45 -3.12
CA ARG A 111 -7.69 -3.10 -4.07
C ARG A 111 -7.31 -2.14 -5.18
N LEU A 112 -6.02 -2.15 -5.50
CA LEU A 112 -5.40 -1.39 -6.57
C LEU A 112 -4.74 -2.37 -7.55
N THR A 113 -5.31 -2.49 -8.74
CA THR A 113 -4.85 -3.42 -9.77
C THR A 113 -4.15 -2.63 -10.88
N PRO A 114 -2.84 -2.81 -11.11
CA PRO A 114 -2.15 -2.19 -12.24
C PRO A 114 -2.62 -2.77 -13.59
N GLY A 115 -2.40 -2.00 -14.65
CA GLY A 115 -2.36 -2.57 -16.01
C GLY A 115 -1.10 -3.41 -16.24
N ALA A 116 -0.83 -3.76 -17.50
CA ALA A 116 0.33 -4.58 -17.85
C ALA A 116 1.66 -3.87 -17.54
N ASN A 117 1.71 -2.54 -17.67
CA ASN A 117 2.80 -1.71 -17.22
C ASN A 117 2.34 -0.76 -16.10
N PRO A 118 2.71 -0.97 -14.83
CA PRO A 118 2.24 -0.15 -13.71
C PRO A 118 2.69 1.31 -13.80
N ARG A 119 3.69 1.63 -14.63
CA ARG A 119 4.26 2.98 -14.78
C ARG A 119 3.38 3.90 -15.61
N THR A 120 2.64 3.34 -16.56
CA THR A 120 1.95 4.11 -17.60
C THR A 120 0.49 3.75 -17.73
N ASP A 121 0.15 2.48 -17.48
CA ASP A 121 -1.20 1.99 -17.70
C ASP A 121 -2.11 2.43 -16.57
N THR A 122 -3.41 2.52 -16.88
CA THR A 122 -4.42 2.87 -15.89
C THR A 122 -4.54 1.78 -14.83
N TRP A 123 -4.43 2.17 -13.57
CA TRP A 123 -4.74 1.34 -12.41
C TRP A 123 -6.23 1.35 -12.14
N THR A 124 -6.78 0.20 -11.78
CA THR A 124 -8.18 0.08 -11.34
C THR A 124 -8.25 0.11 -9.81
N MET A 125 -9.12 0.95 -9.26
CA MET A 125 -9.43 1.04 -7.84
C MET A 125 -10.83 0.49 -7.58
N ASP A 126 -10.90 -0.54 -6.75
CA ASP A 126 -12.17 -1.12 -6.32
C ASP A 126 -12.07 -1.66 -4.88
N THR A 127 -13.18 -2.23 -4.43
CA THR A 127 -13.25 -2.93 -3.15
C THR A 127 -13.15 -4.42 -3.41
N LEU A 128 -12.19 -5.06 -2.75
CA LEU A 128 -12.12 -6.51 -2.65
C LEU A 128 -13.08 -6.96 -1.55
N PRO A 129 -14.18 -7.67 -1.88
CA PRO A 129 -15.00 -8.30 -0.87
C PRO A 129 -14.20 -9.40 -0.18
N VAL A 130 -14.36 -9.52 1.14
CA VAL A 130 -13.82 -10.65 1.90
C VAL A 130 -14.68 -11.90 1.74
N ASP A 131 -14.11 -13.08 1.94
CA ASP A 131 -14.85 -14.35 1.91
C ASP A 131 -16.02 -14.35 2.91
N GLY A 132 -17.23 -14.73 2.47
CA GLY A 132 -18.42 -14.78 3.33
C GLY A 132 -18.37 -15.85 4.43
N ALA A 133 -17.41 -16.78 4.36
CA ALA A 133 -17.14 -17.75 5.41
C ALA A 133 -16.36 -17.16 6.60
N ASN A 134 -15.89 -15.92 6.51
CA ASN A 134 -15.28 -15.24 7.65
C ASN A 134 -16.34 -15.06 8.76
N ALA A 135 -16.15 -15.74 9.88
CA ALA A 135 -17.10 -15.74 11.01
C ALA A 135 -16.88 -14.61 12.02
N VAL A 136 -15.88 -13.78 11.80
CA VAL A 136 -15.52 -12.65 12.66
C VAL A 136 -15.57 -11.38 11.82
N THR A 137 -16.10 -10.31 12.39
CA THR A 137 -16.10 -8.96 11.81
C THR A 137 -15.24 -8.08 12.70
N PRO A 138 -14.34 -7.23 12.17
CA PRO A 138 -13.54 -6.38 13.01
C PRO A 138 -14.42 -5.29 13.62
N ASP A 139 -14.10 -4.92 14.85
CA ASP A 139 -14.66 -3.70 15.43
C ASP A 139 -14.32 -2.48 14.56
N VAL A 140 -15.14 -1.44 14.66
CA VAL A 140 -14.81 -0.14 14.06
C VAL A 140 -13.51 0.38 14.68
N ARG A 141 -12.64 0.98 13.86
CA ARG A 141 -11.37 1.57 14.32
C ARG A 141 -11.61 2.58 15.45
N ALA A 142 -10.66 2.69 16.37
CA ALA A 142 -10.58 3.84 17.27
C ALA A 142 -10.14 5.11 16.50
N THR A 143 -10.70 6.28 16.84
CA THR A 143 -10.35 7.56 16.21
C THR A 143 -8.94 8.01 16.64
N ASN A 144 -8.03 8.15 15.67
CA ASN A 144 -6.63 8.62 15.73
C ASN A 144 -5.54 7.66 16.23
N GLY A 145 -4.47 7.57 15.41
CA GLY A 145 -3.10 7.36 15.86
C GLY A 145 -2.60 5.91 15.84
N THR A 146 -2.02 5.50 14.72
CA THR A 146 -1.01 4.40 14.66
C THR A 146 -1.52 2.95 14.71
N TYR A 147 -2.81 2.67 14.55
CA TYR A 147 -3.31 1.28 14.55
C TYR A 147 -4.24 1.00 13.37
N GLY A 148 -3.64 0.32 12.41
CA GLY A 148 -4.22 -0.24 11.20
C GLY A 148 -3.10 -1.06 10.56
N ARG A 149 -2.51 -1.98 11.36
CA ARG A 149 -1.39 -2.84 10.92
C ARG A 149 -1.93 -3.93 10.01
N PHE A 150 -2.39 -3.53 8.85
CA PHE A 150 -2.79 -4.45 7.82
C PHE A 150 -1.53 -5.21 7.35
N GLN A 151 -1.63 -6.53 7.26
CA GLN A 151 -0.57 -7.40 6.76
C GLN A 151 -1.19 -8.49 5.89
N TYR A 152 -0.42 -9.02 4.96
CA TYR A 152 -0.81 -10.14 4.12
C TYR A 152 0.20 -11.27 4.24
N SER A 153 -0.28 -12.51 4.35
CA SER A 153 0.54 -13.71 4.33
C SER A 153 0.33 -14.48 3.01
N PRO A 154 1.25 -14.40 2.04
CA PRO A 154 1.13 -15.12 0.78
C PRO A 154 1.04 -16.64 0.95
N ARG A 155 1.75 -17.18 1.97
CA ARG A 155 1.75 -18.62 2.27
C ARG A 155 0.38 -19.12 2.72
N MET A 156 -0.36 -18.29 3.46
CA MET A 156 -1.66 -18.68 4.02
C MET A 156 -2.84 -18.15 3.20
N GLY A 157 -2.61 -17.19 2.30
CA GLY A 157 -3.68 -16.54 1.54
C GLY A 157 -4.61 -15.69 2.41
N ILE A 158 -4.12 -15.20 3.56
CA ILE A 158 -4.94 -14.44 4.52
C ILE A 158 -4.41 -13.02 4.70
N ALA A 159 -5.34 -12.09 4.92
CA ALA A 159 -5.06 -10.79 5.49
C ALA A 159 -5.14 -10.85 7.02
N MET A 160 -4.32 -10.04 7.67
CA MET A 160 -4.29 -9.90 9.12
C MET A 160 -4.43 -8.43 9.48
N PHE A 161 -5.18 -8.16 10.54
CA PHE A 161 -5.53 -6.81 10.94
C PHE A 161 -5.52 -6.64 12.45
N PHE A 162 -5.01 -5.50 12.89
CA PHE A 162 -4.92 -5.11 14.29
C PHE A 162 -5.56 -3.73 14.45
N ASN A 163 -6.66 -3.69 15.20
CA ASN A 163 -7.47 -2.50 15.45
C ASN A 163 -7.03 -1.70 16.69
N SER A 164 -6.34 -2.35 17.62
CA SER A 164 -5.82 -1.73 18.84
C SER A 164 -4.61 -2.51 19.36
N THR A 165 -3.89 -1.93 20.33
CA THR A 165 -2.71 -2.55 20.94
C THR A 165 -3.03 -3.60 22.00
N SER A 166 -4.26 -3.62 22.49
CA SER A 166 -4.73 -4.51 23.57
C SER A 166 -5.95 -5.34 23.18
N GLY A 167 -6.45 -5.18 21.96
CA GLY A 167 -7.64 -5.82 21.46
C GLY A 167 -7.36 -7.07 20.64
N PRO A 168 -8.44 -7.68 20.10
CA PRO A 168 -8.34 -8.88 19.29
C PRO A 168 -7.54 -8.65 18.00
N HIS A 169 -6.94 -9.73 17.52
CA HIS A 169 -6.31 -9.81 16.20
C HIS A 169 -7.28 -10.50 15.24
N TYR A 170 -7.41 -9.94 14.04
CA TYR A 170 -8.35 -10.44 13.05
C TYR A 170 -7.62 -11.07 11.87
N PHE A 171 -8.12 -12.20 11.39
CA PHE A 171 -7.58 -12.92 10.23
C PHE A 171 -8.72 -13.13 9.23
N TYR A 172 -8.53 -12.66 8.00
CA TYR A 172 -9.50 -12.78 6.91
C TYR A 172 -8.94 -13.62 5.79
N LYS A 173 -9.74 -14.56 5.33
CA LYS A 173 -9.54 -15.13 4.02
C LYS A 173 -10.01 -14.12 2.96
N LEU A 174 -9.15 -13.88 1.97
CA LEU A 174 -9.46 -13.10 0.78
C LEU A 174 -10.31 -13.92 -0.19
#